data_AF-A9GP21-F1
#
_entry.id   AF-A9GP21-F1
#
_cell.length_a   1.000
_cell.length_b   1.000
_cell.length_c   1.000
_cell.angle_alpha   90.00
_cell.angle_beta   90.00
_cell.angle_gamma   90.00
#
_symmetry.space_group_name_H-M   'P 1'
#
loop_
_entity.id
_entity.type
_entity.pdbx_description
1 polymer ?
#
loop_
_entity_poly.entity_id
_entity_poly.type
_entity_poly.pdbx_seq_one_letter_code
_entity_poly.pdbx_strand_id
1 'polypeptide(L)'
;MSSPDFKKRVLTDEDLALIASEIPALADLRGVRPWNRDKLWADVLDALIEARTKDQRAAAQQALGAIQALGALDRFFVRHE
;
A
#
# COMPACT_ATOMS: atom_id res chain seq x y z
N MET A 1 5.82 26.93 6.42
CA MET A 1 6.07 25.63 5.75
C MET A 1 6.24 25.91 4.27
N SER A 2 7.44 25.76 3.72
CA SER A 2 7.68 25.97 2.28
C SER A 2 6.91 24.95 1.45
N SER A 3 6.25 25.41 0.38
CA SER A 3 5.50 24.59 -0.55
C SER A 3 6.35 23.43 -1.13
N PRO A 4 5.75 22.24 -1.33
CA PRO A 4 6.43 21.14 -2.03
C PRO A 4 6.79 21.56 -3.46
N ASP A 5 8.07 21.46 -3.84
CA ASP A 5 8.51 21.65 -5.22
C ASP A 5 7.89 20.57 -6.12
N PHE A 6 7.22 20.99 -7.21
CA PHE A 6 6.41 20.13 -8.08
C PHE A 6 7.22 19.16 -8.97
N LYS A 7 8.55 19.11 -8.82
CA LYS A 7 9.37 17.95 -9.24
C LYS A 7 9.07 16.66 -8.45
N LYS A 8 8.16 16.70 -7.46
CA LYS A 8 7.86 15.62 -6.50
C LYS A 8 7.00 14.47 -7.00
N ARG A 9 6.11 14.68 -7.98
CA ARG A 9 5.26 13.59 -8.49
C ARG A 9 5.96 12.90 -9.65
N VAL A 10 6.72 11.86 -9.33
CA VAL A 10 7.55 11.13 -10.30
C VAL A 10 7.13 9.67 -10.44
N LEU A 11 6.37 9.15 -9.47
CA LEU A 11 5.91 7.78 -9.48
C LEU A 11 4.58 7.69 -10.24
N THR A 12 4.32 6.49 -10.75
CA THR A 12 3.08 6.07 -11.39
C THR A 12 2.40 5.00 -10.53
N ASP A 13 1.15 4.67 -10.88
CA ASP A 13 0.46 3.52 -10.30
C ASP A 13 1.22 2.20 -10.55
N GLU A 14 1.92 2.07 -11.67
CA GLU A 14 2.77 0.90 -11.97
C GLU A 14 3.98 0.82 -11.03
N ASP A 15 4.59 1.96 -10.68
CA ASP A 15 5.68 2.01 -9.71
C ASP A 15 5.19 1.60 -8.31
N LEU A 16 3.99 2.04 -7.90
CA LEU A 16 3.39 1.59 -6.64
C LEU A 16 3.07 0.10 -6.66
N ALA A 17 2.53 -0.42 -7.76
CA ALA A 17 2.29 -1.85 -7.95
C ALA A 17 3.58 -2.67 -7.84
N LEU A 18 4.69 -2.17 -8.41
CA LEU A 18 6.00 -2.80 -8.33
C LEU A 18 6.55 -2.78 -6.90
N ILE A 19 6.53 -1.63 -6.22
CA ILE A 19 7.00 -1.52 -4.84
C ILE A 19 6.17 -2.44 -3.93
N ALA A 20 4.84 -2.46 -4.09
CA ALA A 20 3.95 -3.28 -3.28
C ALA A 20 4.17 -4.79 -3.51
N SER A 21 4.51 -5.22 -4.73
CA SER A 21 4.81 -6.63 -5.00
C SER A 21 6.09 -7.13 -4.34
N GLU A 22 7.02 -6.24 -4.01
CA GLU A 22 8.26 -6.59 -3.30
C GLU A 22 8.08 -6.63 -1.77
N ILE A 23 6.89 -6.28 -1.27
CA ILE A 23 6.56 -6.33 0.16
C ILE A 23 5.84 -7.66 0.43
N PRO A 24 6.45 -8.63 1.13
CA PRO A 24 5.85 -9.95 1.34
C PRO A 24 4.48 -9.93 2.01
N ALA A 25 4.23 -8.93 2.86
CA ALA A 25 2.94 -8.74 3.53
C ALA A 25 1.80 -8.27 2.59
N LEU A 26 2.14 -7.82 1.38
CA LEU A 26 1.19 -7.28 0.41
C LEU A 26 1.17 -8.06 -0.92
N ALA A 27 2.25 -8.76 -1.27
CA ALA A 27 2.52 -9.26 -2.62
C ALA A 27 1.36 -10.02 -3.28
N ASP A 28 0.62 -10.81 -2.51
CA ASP A 28 -0.47 -11.66 -3.00
C ASP A 28 -1.88 -11.02 -2.88
N LEU A 29 -1.96 -9.75 -2.47
CA LEU A 29 -3.24 -9.06 -2.29
C LEU A 29 -3.77 -8.51 -3.62
N ARG A 30 -5.11 -8.52 -3.78
CA ARG A 30 -5.84 -8.22 -5.03
C ARG A 30 -5.66 -6.79 -5.53
N GLY A 31 -5.17 -5.88 -4.69
CA GLY A 31 -4.91 -4.47 -5.02
C GLY A 31 -3.45 -4.15 -5.37
N VAL A 32 -2.55 -5.15 -5.42
CA VAL A 32 -1.15 -4.92 -5.78
C VAL A 32 -0.96 -4.83 -7.29
N ARG A 33 -1.56 -5.73 -8.07
CA ARG A 33 -1.47 -5.73 -9.54
C ARG A 33 -2.83 -6.03 -10.20
N PRO A 34 -3.46 -5.07 -10.90
CA PRO A 34 -3.05 -3.65 -11.00
C PRO A 34 -3.17 -2.91 -9.66
N TRP A 35 -2.45 -1.80 -9.50
CA TRP A 35 -2.54 -0.95 -8.31
C TRP A 35 -3.99 -0.52 -8.10
N ASN A 36 -4.55 -0.90 -6.95
CA ASN A 36 -5.89 -0.51 -6.54
C ASN A 36 -5.92 -0.38 -5.02
N ARG A 37 -5.79 0.86 -4.57
CA ARG A 37 -5.73 1.22 -3.15
C ARG A 37 -6.93 0.69 -2.37
N ASP A 38 -8.14 0.78 -2.92
CA ASP A 38 -9.36 0.39 -2.20
C ASP A 38 -9.46 -1.13 -2.02
N LYS A 39 -9.12 -1.90 -3.07
CA LYS A 39 -9.03 -3.37 -2.97
C LYS A 39 -7.94 -3.80 -1.99
N LEU A 40 -6.78 -3.14 -2.02
CA LEU A 40 -5.69 -3.43 -1.10
C LEU A 40 -6.10 -3.17 0.35
N TRP A 41 -6.79 -2.05 0.60
CA TRP A 41 -7.34 -1.73 1.93
C TRP A 41 -8.38 -2.74 2.37
N ALA A 42 -9.28 -3.17 1.49
CA ALA A 42 -10.28 -4.19 1.80
C ALA A 42 -9.61 -5.50 2.23
N ASP A 43 -8.62 -5.98 1.48
CA ASP A 43 -7.90 -7.22 1.81
C ASP A 43 -7.16 -7.13 3.16
N VAL A 44 -6.54 -5.99 3.46
CA VAL A 44 -5.87 -5.76 4.76
C VAL A 44 -6.88 -5.72 5.91
N LEU A 45 -8.04 -5.09 5.71
CA LEU A 45 -9.11 -5.07 6.71
C LEU A 45 -9.68 -6.47 6.96
N ASP A 46 -9.92 -7.24 5.90
CA ASP A 46 -10.36 -8.63 5.99
C ASP A 46 -9.33 -9.46 6.80
N ALA A 47 -8.03 -9.34 6.49
CA ALA A 47 -6.97 -10.03 7.23
C ALA A 47 -6.93 -9.65 8.72
N LEU A 48 -7.17 -8.37 9.06
CA LEU A 48 -7.25 -7.91 10.46
C LEU A 48 -8.47 -8.48 11.18
N ILE A 49 -9.63 -8.56 10.51
CA ILE A 49 -10.87 -9.10 11.06
C ILE A 49 -10.78 -10.63 11.22
N GLU A 50 -10.12 -11.31 10.31
CA GLU A 50 -10.04 -12.78 10.26
C GLU A 50 -8.93 -13.38 11.12
N ALA A 51 -7.93 -12.59 11.51
CA ALA A 51 -6.82 -13.08 12.33
C ALA A 51 -7.29 -13.71 13.65
N ARG A 52 -6.92 -14.97 13.89
CA ARG A 52 -7.20 -15.73 15.13
C ARG A 52 -5.94 -16.03 15.92
N THR A 53 -4.80 -16.18 15.26
CA THR A 53 -3.51 -16.49 15.89
C THR A 53 -2.64 -15.26 16.07
N LYS A 54 -1.59 -15.38 16.89
CA LYS A 54 -0.60 -14.31 17.08
C LYS A 54 0.11 -13.97 15.76
N ASP A 55 0.49 -14.99 14.99
CA ASP A 55 1.24 -14.83 13.75
C ASP A 55 0.38 -14.17 12.67
N GLN A 56 -0.89 -14.55 12.56
CA GLN A 56 -1.85 -13.89 11.67
C GLN A 56 -2.03 -12.41 12.03
N ARG A 57 -2.14 -12.07 13.31
CA ARG A 57 -2.22 -10.67 13.75
C ARG A 57 -0.95 -9.90 13.40
N ALA A 58 0.22 -10.51 13.59
CA ALA A 58 1.49 -9.89 13.23
C ALA A 58 1.58 -9.61 11.73
N ALA A 59 1.23 -10.57 10.88
CA ALA A 59 1.19 -10.42 9.43
C ALA A 59 0.21 -9.31 9.00
N ALA A 60 -1.01 -9.31 9.55
CA ALA A 60 -2.01 -8.29 9.25
C ALA A 60 -1.56 -6.88 9.68
N GLN A 61 -0.86 -6.75 10.82
CA GLN A 61 -0.29 -5.48 11.26
C GLN A 61 0.88 -5.01 10.38
N GLN A 62 1.71 -5.93 9.88
CA GLN A 62 2.74 -5.59 8.90
C GLN A 62 2.13 -5.09 7.59
N ALA A 63 1.07 -5.75 7.10
CA ALA A 63 0.34 -5.31 5.92
C ALA A 63 -0.29 -3.92 6.13
N LEU A 64 -0.88 -3.66 7.30
CA LEU A 64 -1.42 -2.35 7.67
C LEU A 64 -0.35 -1.24 7.67
N GLY A 65 0.82 -1.50 8.26
CA GLY A 65 1.92 -0.53 8.24
C GLY A 65 2.41 -0.25 6.81
N ALA A 66 2.54 -1.30 6.00
CA ALA A 66 2.98 -1.18 4.61
C ALA A 66 2.00 -0.37 3.76
N ILE A 67 0.69 -0.64 3.84
CA ILE A 67 -0.31 0.11 3.06
C ILE A 67 -0.41 1.58 3.50
N GLN A 68 -0.18 1.90 4.78
CA GLN A 68 -0.13 3.29 5.25
C GLN A 68 1.08 4.04 4.65
N ALA A 69 2.25 3.39 4.60
CA ALA A 69 3.45 3.96 3.98
C ALA A 69 3.23 4.18 2.47
N LEU A 70 2.66 3.19 1.76
CA LEU A 70 2.31 3.32 0.35
C LEU A 70 1.27 4.44 0.13
N GLY A 71 0.30 4.61 1.03
CA GLY A 71 -0.67 5.72 0.94
C GLY A 71 -0.03 7.10 1.08
N ALA A 72 1.08 7.22 1.81
CA ALA A 72 1.86 8.46 1.83
C ALA A 72 2.62 8.66 0.51
N LEU A 73 3.20 7.59 -0.06
CA LEU A 73 3.86 7.65 -1.36
C LEU A 73 2.89 8.09 -2.47
N ASP A 74 1.72 7.45 -2.50
CA ASP A 74 0.60 7.77 -3.38
C ASP A 74 0.26 9.26 -3.32
N ARG A 75 -0.08 9.76 -2.12
CA ARG A 75 -0.51 11.15 -1.90
C ARG A 75 0.50 12.21 -2.34
N PHE A 76 1.79 11.94 -2.12
CA PHE A 76 2.84 12.96 -2.27
C PHE A 76 3.67 12.82 -3.54
N PHE A 77 3.80 11.62 -4.09
CA PHE A 77 4.78 11.30 -5.12
C PHE A 77 4.19 10.64 -6.37
N VAL A 78 2.92 10.20 -6.38
CA VAL A 78 2.29 9.63 -7.57
C VAL A 78 1.63 10.71 -8.44
N ARG A 79 1.78 10.55 -9.75
CA ARG A 79 1.05 11.31 -10.77
C ARG A 79 -0.33 10.67 -10.93
N HIS A 80 -1.36 11.38 -10.50
CA HIS A 80 -2.73 11.09 -10.93
C HIS A 80 -3.02 12.00 -12.11
N GLU A 81 -3.12 11.41 -13.30
CA GLU A 81 -3.58 12.08 -14.52
C GLU A 81 -5.11 12.01 -14.62
#